data_AF-A0A2Y8K9P5-F1
#
_entry.id   AF-A0A2Y8K9P5-F1
#
_cell.length_a   1.000
_cell.length_b   1.000
_cell.length_c   1.000
_cell.angle_alpha   90.00
_cell.angle_beta   90.00
_cell.angle_gamma   90.00
#
_symmetry.space_group_name_H-M   'P 1'
#
loop_
_entity.id
_entity.type
_entity.pdbx_description
1 polymer ?
#
loop_
_entity_poly.entity_id
_entity_poly.type
_entity_poly.pdbx_seq_one_letter_code
_entity_poly.pdbx_strand_id
1 'polypeptide(L)'
;MKSSKPKFHTRYNPPPSPGIVFEEPTMTQQHFRDECDINKIVERAIRTGDTTVFTSAQRAEFYDASVITDYVDAMALIDDVNDDFNSLPSTIRSMFGNNVKQYVEWMSNPANWNQARELGLLSGGEVSATEPKVRESEPAPASPRERSGADMNKAPDAGSEPAKT
;
A
#
# COMPACT_ATOMS: atom_id res chain seq x y z
N MET A 1 36.61 -11.35 -52.47
CA MET A 1 35.66 -11.42 -51.33
C MET A 1 36.36 -10.84 -50.10
N LYS A 2 36.00 -9.63 -49.64
CA LYS A 2 36.61 -9.06 -48.41
C LYS A 2 35.86 -9.63 -47.20
N SER A 3 36.52 -10.50 -46.45
CA SER A 3 36.05 -11.01 -45.17
C SER A 3 36.05 -9.87 -44.15
N SER A 4 34.86 -9.45 -43.72
CA SER A 4 34.69 -8.51 -42.60
C SER A 4 34.94 -9.29 -41.31
N LYS A 5 35.99 -8.93 -40.56
CA LYS A 5 36.27 -9.55 -39.26
C LYS A 5 35.16 -9.12 -38.28
N PRO A 6 34.56 -10.06 -37.51
CA PRO A 6 33.56 -9.69 -36.52
C PRO A 6 34.18 -8.81 -35.44
N LYS A 7 33.48 -7.74 -35.07
CA LYS A 7 33.92 -6.78 -34.05
C LYS A 7 33.41 -7.26 -32.69
N PHE A 8 34.33 -7.50 -31.74
CA PHE A 8 34.00 -7.96 -30.39
C PHE A 8 33.94 -6.77 -29.43
N HIS A 9 32.88 -6.71 -28.60
CA HIS A 9 32.76 -5.70 -27.55
C HIS A 9 33.45 -6.16 -26.27
N THR A 10 34.11 -5.25 -25.57
CA THR A 10 34.82 -5.53 -24.30
C THR A 10 34.17 -4.74 -23.17
N ARG A 11 34.53 -5.06 -21.92
CA ARG A 11 34.08 -4.28 -20.75
C ARG A 11 34.46 -2.79 -20.80
N TYR A 12 35.51 -2.45 -21.56
CA TYR A 12 35.97 -1.07 -21.76
C TYR A 12 35.50 -0.46 -23.10
N ASN A 13 34.77 -1.22 -23.91
CA ASN A 13 34.15 -0.77 -25.15
C ASN A 13 32.79 -1.47 -25.33
N PRO A 14 31.81 -1.13 -24.48
CA PRO A 14 30.48 -1.69 -24.58
C PRO A 14 29.83 -1.32 -25.92
N PRO A 15 28.89 -2.13 -26.42
CA PRO A 15 28.13 -1.76 -27.60
C PRO A 15 27.39 -0.43 -27.35
N PRO A 16 27.27 0.45 -28.36
CA PRO A 16 26.37 1.57 -28.24
C PRO A 16 24.95 1.01 -27.99
N SER A 17 24.29 1.51 -26.96
CA SER A 17 22.87 1.26 -26.70
C SER A 17 22.09 2.47 -27.21
N PRO A 18 21.84 2.59 -28.53
CA PRO A 18 20.97 3.65 -29.01
C PRO A 18 19.60 3.43 -28.36
N GLY A 19 19.21 4.35 -27.49
CA GLY A 19 17.84 4.38 -26.97
C GLY A 19 16.85 4.57 -28.12
N ILE A 20 15.61 4.21 -27.88
CA ILE A 20 14.53 4.52 -28.82
C ILE A 20 14.21 6.01 -28.66
N VAL A 21 14.39 6.77 -29.74
CA VAL A 21 13.98 8.18 -29.81
C VAL A 21 12.66 8.22 -30.57
N PHE A 22 11.64 8.77 -29.94
CA PHE A 22 10.34 9.01 -30.57
C PHE A 22 10.37 10.40 -31.20
N GLU A 23 10.43 10.47 -32.53
CA GLU A 23 10.50 11.74 -33.29
C GLU A 23 9.13 12.37 -33.51
N GLU A 24 8.04 11.64 -33.24
CA GLU A 24 6.68 12.11 -33.40
C GLU A 24 6.29 13.11 -32.29
N PRO A 25 5.39 14.06 -32.58
CA PRO A 25 4.87 14.98 -31.57
C PRO A 25 4.21 14.22 -30.40
N THR A 26 4.68 14.48 -29.18
CA THR A 26 4.12 13.90 -27.96
C THR A 26 2.65 14.29 -27.79
N MET A 27 1.78 13.30 -27.60
CA MET A 27 0.38 13.52 -27.20
C MET A 27 0.20 13.80 -25.70
N THR A 28 1.27 13.65 -24.89
CA THR A 28 1.20 13.85 -23.45
C THR A 28 1.34 15.33 -23.07
N GLN A 29 0.68 15.69 -21.98
CA GLN A 29 0.80 17.01 -21.38
C GLN A 29 2.13 17.12 -20.65
N GLN A 30 3.12 17.74 -21.31
CA GLN A 30 4.51 17.78 -20.83
C GLN A 30 4.69 18.55 -19.51
N HIS A 31 3.74 19.42 -19.13
CA HIS A 31 3.80 20.15 -17.86
C HIS A 31 3.63 19.25 -16.63
N PHE A 32 3.02 18.06 -16.76
CA PHE A 32 2.90 17.08 -15.67
C PHE A 32 4.13 16.19 -15.50
N ARG A 33 5.18 16.37 -16.33
CA ARG A 33 6.40 15.56 -16.26
C ARG A 33 6.97 15.48 -14.85
N ASP A 34 7.12 16.62 -14.19
CA ASP A 34 7.73 16.71 -12.86
C ASP A 34 6.82 16.15 -11.76
N GLU A 35 5.51 16.10 -12.00
CA GLU A 35 4.54 15.51 -11.06
C GLU A 35 4.53 13.99 -11.13
N CYS A 36 4.89 13.41 -12.28
CA CYS A 36 4.95 11.96 -12.49
C CYS A 36 6.36 11.37 -12.29
N ASP A 37 7.41 12.19 -12.20
CA ASP A 37 8.78 11.71 -11.95
C ASP A 37 8.95 11.32 -10.48
N ILE A 38 9.25 10.03 -10.23
CA ILE A 38 9.46 9.50 -8.89
C ILE A 38 10.54 10.26 -8.10
N ASN A 39 11.58 10.74 -8.76
CA ASN A 39 12.65 11.47 -8.09
C ASN A 39 12.13 12.81 -7.54
N LYS A 40 11.26 13.48 -8.30
CA LYS A 40 10.63 14.74 -7.91
C LYS A 40 9.57 14.54 -6.84
N ILE A 41 8.79 13.46 -6.94
CA ILE A 41 7.81 13.06 -5.93
C ILE A 41 8.51 12.83 -4.57
N VAL A 42 9.60 12.07 -4.56
CA VAL A 42 10.38 11.78 -3.34
C VAL A 42 11.06 13.04 -2.80
N GLU A 43 11.70 13.84 -3.66
CA GLU A 43 12.32 15.12 -3.28
C GLU A 43 11.30 16.06 -2.62
N ARG A 44 10.10 16.17 -3.19
CA ARG A 44 8.99 16.95 -2.63
C ARG A 44 8.54 16.41 -1.29
N ALA A 45 8.34 15.09 -1.17
CA ALA A 45 7.86 14.49 0.07
C ALA A 45 8.87 14.63 1.22
N ILE A 46 10.18 14.49 0.94
CA ILE A 46 11.24 14.74 1.93
C ILE A 46 11.26 16.23 2.35
N ARG A 47 11.16 17.15 1.38
CA ARG A 47 11.20 18.60 1.64
C ARG A 47 9.98 19.10 2.41
N THR A 48 8.80 18.57 2.09
CA THR A 48 7.52 18.99 2.67
C THR A 48 7.16 18.21 3.94
N GLY A 49 7.79 17.04 4.17
CA GLY A 49 7.43 16.14 5.27
C GLY A 49 6.10 15.40 5.04
N ASP A 50 5.60 15.40 3.80
CA ASP A 50 4.35 14.73 3.44
C ASP A 50 4.58 13.23 3.27
N THR A 51 4.28 12.48 4.33
CA THR A 51 4.41 11.02 4.38
C THR A 51 3.23 10.29 3.74
N THR A 52 2.17 10.98 3.30
CA THR A 52 1.00 10.36 2.67
C THR A 52 1.35 9.72 1.31
N VAL A 53 2.40 10.24 0.66
CA VAL A 53 3.00 9.67 -0.54
C VAL A 53 3.61 8.28 -0.30
N PHE A 54 4.03 7.99 0.94
CA PHE A 54 4.72 6.76 1.34
C PHE A 54 3.91 5.86 2.27
N THR A 55 2.75 6.33 2.73
CA THR A 55 1.97 5.67 3.77
C THR A 55 0.51 5.75 3.35
N SER A 56 -0.04 4.64 2.86
CA SER A 56 -1.49 4.49 2.87
C SER A 56 -1.92 4.57 4.35
N ALA A 57 -3.02 5.27 4.64
CA ALA A 57 -3.56 5.40 5.99
C ALA A 57 -3.98 4.05 6.61
N GLN A 58 -3.77 2.93 5.92
CA GLN A 58 -4.10 1.55 6.30
C GLN A 58 -2.92 0.84 6.99
N ARG A 59 -2.07 1.54 7.75
CA ARG A 59 -0.97 0.86 8.46
C ARG A 59 -1.38 0.48 9.89
N ALA A 60 -1.32 -0.84 10.12
CA ALA A 60 -1.51 -1.61 11.36
C ALA A 60 -2.91 -2.23 11.56
N GLU A 61 -3.15 -3.39 10.93
CA GLU A 61 -4.18 -4.34 11.36
C GLU A 61 -3.52 -5.54 12.05
N PHE A 62 -4.04 -5.93 13.21
CA PHE A 62 -3.63 -7.14 13.93
C PHE A 62 -4.42 -8.32 13.37
N TYR A 63 -3.74 -9.22 12.67
CA TYR A 63 -4.33 -10.47 12.19
C TYR A 63 -4.09 -11.61 13.19
N ASP A 64 -5.16 -12.35 13.51
CA ASP A 64 -5.07 -13.59 14.29
C ASP A 64 -4.48 -14.71 13.41
N ALA A 65 -3.21 -15.06 13.67
CA ALA A 65 -2.46 -16.04 12.89
C ALA A 65 -2.88 -17.51 13.14
N SER A 66 -3.86 -17.76 14.01
CA SER A 66 -4.42 -19.11 14.19
C SER A 66 -5.30 -19.59 13.02
N VAL A 67 -5.57 -18.71 12.05
CA VAL A 67 -6.48 -18.95 10.89
C VAL A 67 -5.74 -19.28 9.58
N ILE A 68 -4.40 -19.32 9.54
CA ILE A 68 -3.71 -19.70 8.28
C ILE A 68 -3.80 -21.22 8.11
N THR A 69 -4.86 -21.66 7.44
CA THR A 69 -5.15 -23.07 7.16
C THR A 69 -4.93 -23.42 5.69
N ASP A 70 -4.96 -22.44 4.79
CA ASP A 70 -4.78 -22.64 3.35
C ASP A 70 -3.44 -22.10 2.84
N TYR A 71 -2.88 -22.80 1.86
CA TYR A 71 -1.62 -22.46 1.21
C TYR A 71 -1.68 -21.12 0.48
N VAL A 72 -2.84 -20.77 -0.06
CA VAL A 72 -3.07 -19.50 -0.76
C VAL A 72 -2.92 -18.32 0.20
N ASP A 73 -3.51 -18.42 1.39
CA ASP A 73 -3.42 -17.37 2.41
C ASP A 73 -1.98 -17.21 2.93
N ALA A 74 -1.25 -18.33 3.06
CA ALA A 74 0.17 -18.29 3.44
C ALA A 74 1.03 -17.60 2.38
N MET A 75 0.75 -17.80 1.08
CA MET A 75 1.45 -17.12 0.00
C MET A 75 1.11 -15.63 -0.06
N ALA A 76 -0.17 -15.28 0.12
CA ALA A 76 -0.59 -13.87 0.19
C ALA A 76 0.14 -13.12 1.32
N LEU A 77 0.25 -13.73 2.50
CA LEU A 77 0.99 -13.16 3.62
C LEU A 77 2.50 -12.96 3.31
N ILE A 78 3.11 -13.92 2.60
CA ILE A 78 4.51 -13.79 2.19
C ILE A 78 4.68 -12.63 1.21
N ASP A 79 3.76 -12.46 0.26
CA ASP A 79 3.79 -11.35 -0.70
C ASP A 79 3.62 -10.01 0.02
N ASP A 80 2.69 -9.90 0.97
CA ASP A 80 2.49 -8.69 1.78
C ASP A 80 3.77 -8.30 2.54
N VAL A 81 4.46 -9.28 3.15
CA VAL A 81 5.72 -9.03 3.87
C VAL A 81 6.84 -8.57 2.93
N ASN A 82 6.89 -9.12 1.71
CA ASN A 82 7.86 -8.67 0.70
C ASN A 82 7.58 -7.22 0.28
N ASP A 83 6.32 -6.88 0.04
CA ASP A 83 5.90 -5.53 -0.35
C ASP A 83 6.17 -4.52 0.76
N ASP A 84 5.90 -4.88 2.02
CA ASP A 84 6.23 -4.07 3.19
C ASP A 84 7.73 -3.79 3.27
N PHE A 85 8.57 -4.81 3.11
CA PHE A 85 10.02 -4.61 3.10
C PHE A 85 10.48 -3.73 1.93
N ASN A 86 9.88 -3.90 0.75
CA ASN A 86 10.18 -3.10 -0.43
C ASN A 86 9.71 -1.64 -0.29
N SER A 87 8.71 -1.37 0.55
CA SER A 87 8.27 0.00 0.87
C SER A 87 9.29 0.78 1.73
N LEU A 88 10.16 0.08 2.47
CA LEU A 88 11.15 0.70 3.37
C LEU A 88 12.20 1.50 2.59
N PRO A 89 12.78 2.57 3.15
CA PRO A 89 13.87 3.32 2.52
C PRO A 89 15.06 2.44 2.13
N SER A 90 15.72 2.74 1.00
CA SER A 90 16.85 1.97 0.47
C SER A 90 18.01 1.83 1.47
N THR A 91 18.24 2.85 2.29
CA THR A 91 19.25 2.82 3.36
C THR A 91 18.98 1.69 4.35
N ILE A 92 17.71 1.51 4.75
CA ILE A 92 17.31 0.46 5.69
C ILE A 92 17.37 -0.91 5.00
N ARG A 93 16.86 -1.04 3.78
CA ARG A 93 16.94 -2.32 3.03
C ARG A 93 18.39 -2.78 2.81
N SER A 94 19.31 -1.84 2.61
CA SER A 94 20.74 -2.13 2.46
C SER A 94 21.37 -2.70 3.73
N MET A 95 20.89 -2.32 4.92
CA MET A 95 21.37 -2.89 6.19
C MET A 95 21.11 -4.40 6.30
N PHE A 96 20.02 -4.87 5.68
CA PHE A 96 19.62 -6.28 5.63
C PHE A 96 20.05 -6.97 4.33
N GLY A 97 20.96 -6.36 3.56
CA GLY A 97 21.44 -6.92 2.29
C GLY A 97 20.36 -7.08 1.23
N ASN A 98 19.31 -6.23 1.26
CA ASN A 98 18.10 -6.35 0.44
C ASN A 98 17.44 -7.74 0.53
N ASN A 99 17.53 -8.40 1.68
CA ASN A 99 16.98 -9.73 1.91
C ASN A 99 15.89 -9.71 2.98
N VAL A 100 14.65 -10.00 2.56
CA VAL A 100 13.45 -10.03 3.43
C VAL A 100 13.59 -11.03 4.57
N LYS A 101 14.22 -12.19 4.33
CA LYS A 101 14.43 -13.20 5.37
C LYS A 101 15.25 -12.65 6.53
N GLN A 102 16.35 -11.94 6.23
CA GLN A 102 17.22 -11.37 7.27
C GLN A 102 16.50 -10.29 8.07
N TYR A 103 15.63 -9.51 7.42
CA TYR A 103 14.80 -8.52 8.07
C TYR A 103 13.80 -9.16 9.04
N VAL A 104 13.06 -10.19 8.60
CA VAL A 104 12.07 -10.89 9.43
C VAL A 104 12.73 -11.60 10.61
N GLU A 105 13.87 -12.27 10.39
CA GLU A 105 14.63 -12.93 11.45
C GLU A 105 15.14 -11.93 12.50
N TRP A 106 15.58 -10.75 12.05
CA TRP A 106 16.01 -9.67 12.94
C TRP A 106 14.85 -9.07 13.75
N MET A 107 13.69 -8.84 13.13
CA MET A 107 12.49 -8.32 13.80
C MET A 107 11.87 -9.33 14.78
N SER A 108 12.04 -10.63 14.53
CA SER A 108 11.55 -11.71 15.40
C SER A 108 12.29 -11.80 16.73
N ASN A 109 13.49 -11.22 16.84
CA ASN A 109 14.26 -11.23 18.08
C ASN A 109 13.92 -9.99 18.96
N PRO A 110 13.35 -10.18 20.18
CA PRO A 110 12.95 -9.08 21.05
C PRO A 110 14.11 -8.15 21.48
N ALA A 111 15.35 -8.65 21.48
CA ALA A 111 16.52 -7.84 21.83
C ALA A 111 16.73 -6.66 20.85
N ASN A 112 16.25 -6.80 19.62
CA ASN A 112 16.40 -5.82 18.55
C ASN A 112 15.32 -4.73 18.56
N TRP A 113 14.27 -4.88 19.37
CA TRP A 113 13.11 -3.97 19.35
C TRP A 113 13.44 -2.54 19.76
N ASN A 114 14.41 -2.35 20.66
CA ASN A 114 14.86 -0.99 21.02
C ASN A 114 15.51 -0.30 19.81
N GLN A 115 16.38 -1.01 19.10
CA GLN A 115 17.02 -0.51 17.89
C GLN A 115 16.01 -0.34 16.74
N ALA A 116 15.00 -1.20 16.64
CA ALA A 116 13.93 -1.07 15.65
C ALA A 116 13.06 0.18 15.89
N ARG A 117 12.84 0.59 17.15
CA ARG A 117 12.20 1.86 17.47
C ARG A 117 13.04 3.06 17.07
N GLU A 118 14.35 3.02 17.31
CA GLU A 118 15.26 4.09 16.88
C GLU A 118 15.30 4.25 15.35
N LEU A 119 15.20 3.14 14.62
CA LEU A 119 15.11 3.12 13.16
C LEU A 119 13.74 3.51 12.60
N GLY A 120 12.74 3.75 13.46
CA GLY A 120 11.38 4.11 13.07
C GLY A 120 10.59 2.95 12.42
N LEU A 121 11.06 1.70 12.58
CA LEU A 121 10.39 0.50 12.07
C LEU A 121 9.21 0.07 12.96
N LEU A 122 9.34 0.34 14.27
CA LEU A 122 8.26 0.14 15.23
C LEU A 122 7.81 1.50 15.75
N SER A 123 6.52 1.78 15.65
CA SER A 123 5.93 2.96 16.27
C SER A 123 5.91 2.75 17.79
N GLY A 124 6.55 3.63 18.54
CA GLY A 124 6.77 3.47 19.97
C GLY A 124 5.48 3.54 20.78
N GLY A 125 5.28 2.55 21.64
CA GLY A 125 4.37 2.61 22.77
C GLY A 125 4.72 1.52 23.76
N GLU A 126 5.34 1.89 24.88
CA GLU A 126 5.24 1.11 26.10
C GLU A 126 3.76 0.97 26.44
N VAL A 127 3.12 -0.14 26.04
CA VAL A 127 1.97 -0.63 26.77
C VAL A 127 2.52 -1.44 27.93
N SER A 128 2.83 -0.74 29.02
CA SER A 128 2.80 -1.35 30.35
C SER A 128 1.49 -2.11 30.45
N ALA A 129 1.58 -3.43 30.63
CA ALA A 129 0.47 -4.33 30.77
C ALA A 129 -0.54 -3.76 31.78
N THR A 130 -1.60 -3.13 31.29
CA THR A 130 -2.81 -2.90 32.08
C THR A 130 -3.72 -4.05 31.71
N GLU A 131 -3.94 -4.94 32.68
CA GLU A 131 -4.85 -6.06 32.60
C GLU A 131 -6.18 -5.64 31.97
N PRO A 132 -6.76 -6.45 31.05
CA PRO A 132 -8.05 -6.14 30.48
C PRO A 132 -9.11 -6.27 31.57
N LYS A 133 -9.64 -5.14 32.04
CA LYS A 133 -10.87 -5.13 32.83
C LYS A 133 -11.99 -5.64 31.94
N VAL A 134 -12.35 -6.90 32.15
CA VAL A 134 -13.53 -7.58 31.60
C VAL A 134 -14.73 -6.64 31.74
N ARG A 135 -15.21 -6.08 30.62
CA ARG A 135 -16.54 -5.47 30.55
C ARG A 135 -17.51 -6.60 30.27
N GLU A 136 -18.08 -7.13 31.35
CA GLU A 136 -19.25 -7.99 31.28
C GLU A 136 -20.38 -7.18 30.65
N SER A 137 -20.79 -7.58 29.44
CA SER A 137 -21.90 -6.98 28.73
C SER A 137 -23.18 -7.68 29.16
N GLU A 138 -23.98 -6.97 29.94
CA GLU A 138 -25.36 -7.34 30.27
C GLU A 138 -26.17 -7.44 28.96
N PRO A 139 -27.00 -8.49 28.76
CA PRO A 139 -27.73 -8.68 27.52
C PRO A 139 -28.86 -7.64 27.39
N ALA A 140 -28.90 -6.93 26.26
CA ALA A 140 -29.95 -5.98 25.95
C ALA A 140 -31.34 -6.66 25.90
N PRO A 141 -32.41 -6.02 26.43
CA PRO A 141 -33.75 -6.59 26.36
C PRO A 141 -34.28 -6.57 24.93
N ALA A 142 -34.78 -7.72 24.50
CA ALA A 142 -35.44 -7.93 23.21
C ALA A 142 -36.68 -7.02 23.06
N SER A 143 -36.82 -6.38 21.89
CA SER A 143 -38.10 -5.80 21.47
C SER A 143 -38.57 -6.49 20.19
N PRO A 144 -39.66 -7.28 20.24
CA PRO A 144 -40.19 -8.01 19.08
C PRO A 144 -40.76 -7.09 17.99
N ARG A 145 -40.44 -7.43 16.74
CA ARG A 145 -41.15 -6.95 15.56
C ARG A 145 -42.63 -7.35 15.62
N GLU A 146 -43.53 -6.39 15.46
CA GLU A 146 -44.88 -6.67 14.94
C GLU A 146 -45.22 -5.77 13.76
N ARG A 147 -45.79 -6.42 12.75
CA ARG A 147 -46.25 -5.93 11.45
C ARG A 147 -47.77 -5.77 11.53
N SER A 148 -48.31 -4.79 10.80
CA SER A 148 -49.63 -4.78 10.13
C SER A 148 -50.71 -3.84 10.69
N GLY A 149 -51.19 -2.94 9.81
CA GLY A 149 -52.62 -2.82 9.55
C GLY A 149 -53.23 -1.42 9.53
N ALA A 150 -53.55 -0.94 8.30
CA ALA A 150 -54.72 -0.12 7.87
C ALA A 150 -54.96 1.26 8.56
N ASP A 151 -55.45 2.32 7.92
CA ASP A 151 -56.49 2.44 6.88
C ASP A 151 -56.49 3.91 6.33
N MET A 152 -56.54 4.06 4.99
CA MET A 152 -57.44 4.92 4.17
C MET A 152 -57.67 6.42 4.54
N ASN A 153 -57.91 7.44 3.69
CA ASN A 153 -58.27 7.74 2.29
C ASN A 153 -57.86 9.24 2.08
N LYS A 154 -57.54 9.80 0.91
CA LYS A 154 -58.48 10.15 -0.17
C LYS A 154 -57.73 10.96 -1.26
N ALA A 155 -57.69 10.46 -2.49
CA ALA A 155 -57.52 11.24 -3.73
C ALA A 155 -58.93 11.74 -4.19
N PRO A 156 -59.13 12.49 -5.30
CA PRO A 156 -58.23 12.95 -6.38
C PRO A 156 -58.39 14.48 -6.63
N ASP A 157 -57.68 15.19 -7.51
CA ASP A 157 -57.75 15.26 -8.99
C ASP A 157 -57.13 16.66 -9.29
N ALA A 158 -56.15 16.87 -10.16
CA ALA A 158 -56.36 17.02 -11.60
C ALA A 158 -54.99 17.11 -12.29
N GLY A 159 -54.83 16.37 -13.38
CA GLY A 159 -53.67 16.45 -14.26
C GLY A 159 -53.78 17.61 -15.26
N SER A 160 -52.63 18.01 -15.80
CA SER A 160 -52.49 18.37 -17.22
C SER A 160 -51.01 18.40 -17.61
N GLU A 161 -50.55 17.32 -18.24
CA GLU A 161 -49.41 17.28 -19.17
C GLU A 161 -49.91 17.68 -20.58
N PRO A 162 -49.09 17.70 -21.66
CA PRO A 162 -47.68 18.05 -21.86
C PRO A 162 -47.48 18.94 -23.13
N ALA A 163 -46.25 19.35 -23.48
CA ALA A 163 -45.71 19.23 -24.87
C ALA A 163 -44.34 19.92 -25.09
N LYS A 164 -43.50 19.16 -25.80
CA LYS A 164 -42.30 19.51 -26.60
C LYS A 164 -42.27 20.92 -27.22
N THR A 165 -41.07 21.51 -27.26
CA THR A 165 -40.34 21.89 -28.49
C THR A 165 -38.85 21.90 -28.18
#